data_AF-A0A6P0TNC0-F1
#
_entry.id   AF-A0A6P0TNC0-F1
#
_cell.length_a   1.000
_cell.length_b   1.000
_cell.length_c   1.000
_cell.angle_alpha   90.00
_cell.angle_beta   90.00
_cell.angle_gamma   90.00
#
_symmetry.space_group_name_H-M   'P 1'
#
loop_
_entity.id
_entity.type
_entity.pdbx_description
1 polymer ?
#
loop_
_entity_poly.entity_id
_entity_poly.type
_entity_poly.pdbx_seq_one_letter_code
_entity_poly.pdbx_strand_id
1 'polypeptide(L)'
;MPEMDGFEVCERLKADPLTHDIPVLFLSGSTAYEDKIRGFDTGGADYITKPFQLEEVLARVEHQLKIHALQRRLTQQNENFQKEIQSRRMTESLYRDMFDRAVDGMFQSSAHGEYIAVNAALANIYGYSSPVAMMQATNSMQNQLYVDGDRHHKFITEINSTGTLANFESQVYRQDGSIIWISESARMVYDTGDKFLYYEGTVRDITHYKQ
;
A
#
# COMPACT_ATOMS: atom_id res chain seq x y z
N MET A 1 54.04 6.42 10.75
CA MET A 1 54.15 6.75 9.31
C MET A 1 54.80 8.11 9.23
N PRO A 2 55.88 8.31 8.46
CA PRO A 2 56.64 9.56 8.51
C PRO A 2 55.97 10.75 7.81
N GLU A 3 54.97 10.54 6.94
CA GLU A 3 54.33 11.61 6.16
C GLU A 3 52.90 11.98 6.57
N MET A 4 52.16 11.09 7.27
CA MET A 4 50.74 11.29 7.60
C MET A 4 50.40 10.69 8.97
N ASP A 5 49.59 11.42 9.74
CA ASP A 5 49.07 10.98 11.04
C ASP A 5 47.83 10.08 10.85
N GLY A 6 47.59 9.14 11.78
CA GLY A 6 46.47 8.20 11.72
C GLY A 6 45.10 8.89 11.71
N PHE A 7 44.99 10.09 12.30
CA PHE A 7 43.76 10.89 12.26
C PHE A 7 43.44 11.39 10.85
N GLU A 8 44.45 11.85 10.10
CA GLU A 8 44.27 12.32 8.72
C GLU A 8 43.86 11.16 7.79
N VAL A 9 44.38 9.95 8.04
CA VAL A 9 43.93 8.74 7.35
C VAL A 9 42.45 8.46 7.62
N CYS A 10 42.02 8.54 8.88
CA CYS A 10 40.61 8.32 9.25
C CYS A 10 39.69 9.34 8.58
N GLU A 11 40.05 10.64 8.60
CA GLU A 11 39.26 11.68 7.92
C GLU A 11 39.10 11.39 6.43
N ARG A 12 40.17 10.97 5.75
CA ARG A 12 40.11 10.61 4.32
C ARG A 12 39.21 9.41 4.06
N LEU A 13 39.28 8.36 4.89
CA LEU A 13 38.40 7.20 4.79
C LEU A 13 36.93 7.60 5.03
N LYS A 14 36.67 8.49 5.99
CA LYS A 14 35.32 8.97 6.31
C LYS A 14 34.75 9.93 5.29
N ALA A 15 35.59 10.59 4.50
CA ALA A 15 35.15 11.47 3.41
C ALA A 15 34.82 10.72 2.11
N ASP A 16 35.32 9.50 1.90
CA ASP A 16 35.10 8.74 0.67
C ASP A 16 33.78 7.93 0.71
N PRO A 17 32.85 8.15 -0.24
CA PRO A 17 31.61 7.38 -0.41
C PRO A 17 31.76 5.84 -0.38
N LEU A 18 32.93 5.31 -0.76
CA LEU A 18 33.19 3.87 -0.79
C LEU A 18 33.71 3.32 0.55
N THR A 19 34.27 4.16 1.42
CA THR A 19 34.94 3.70 2.64
C THR A 19 34.39 4.31 3.93
N HIS A 20 33.50 5.30 3.85
CA HIS A 20 33.01 6.02 5.04
C HIS A 20 32.31 5.13 6.06
N ASP A 21 31.65 4.05 5.61
CA ASP A 21 30.95 3.14 6.51
C ASP A 21 31.86 2.15 7.23
N ILE A 22 33.14 2.01 6.83
CA ILE A 22 34.06 1.06 7.45
C ILE A 22 34.43 1.55 8.86
N PRO A 23 34.23 0.76 9.94
CA PRO A 23 34.60 1.18 11.28
C PRO A 23 36.14 1.28 11.41
N VAL A 24 36.64 2.42 11.88
CA VAL A 24 38.08 2.67 12.07
C VAL A 24 38.39 2.56 13.55
N LEU A 25 39.36 1.70 13.91
CA LEU A 25 39.86 1.55 15.27
C LEU A 25 41.26 2.14 15.38
N PHE A 26 41.43 3.08 16.30
CA PHE A 26 42.73 3.66 16.60
C PHE A 26 43.50 2.82 17.61
N LEU A 27 44.78 2.56 17.34
CA LEU A 27 45.70 1.90 18.27
C LEU A 27 46.83 2.85 18.65
N SER A 28 46.79 3.45 19.84
CA SER A 28 47.71 4.52 20.22
C SER A 28 48.64 4.16 21.38
N GLY A 29 49.86 4.70 21.35
CA GLY A 29 50.79 4.69 22.48
C GLY A 29 50.58 5.83 23.48
N SER A 30 49.79 6.84 23.12
CA SER A 30 49.46 7.98 23.98
C SER A 30 48.22 7.65 24.81
N THR A 31 48.31 7.86 26.13
CA THR A 31 47.17 7.81 27.05
C THR A 31 46.48 9.17 27.17
N ALA A 32 46.95 10.19 26.45
CA ALA A 32 46.40 11.54 26.52
C ALA A 32 44.92 11.53 26.13
N TYR A 33 44.11 12.11 27.01
CA TYR A 33 42.67 12.20 26.83
C TYR A 33 42.29 12.95 25.53
N GLU A 34 43.09 13.94 25.16
CA GLU A 34 42.93 14.76 23.94
C GLU A 34 42.99 13.91 22.65
N ASP A 35 43.91 12.93 22.58
CA ASP A 35 44.06 12.07 21.41
C ASP A 35 42.88 11.11 21.23
N LYS A 36 42.22 10.72 22.33
CA LYS A 36 41.02 9.87 22.28
C LYS A 36 39.84 10.64 21.73
N ILE A 37 39.61 11.85 22.22
CA ILE A 37 38.54 12.73 21.73
C ILE A 37 38.74 12.98 20.24
N ARG A 38 39.95 13.36 19.84
CA ARG A 38 40.28 13.59 18.43
C ARG A 38 40.01 12.37 17.54
N GLY A 39 40.27 11.16 18.04
CA GLY A 39 39.95 9.92 17.34
C GLY A 39 38.45 9.75 17.03
N PHE A 40 37.59 10.10 17.99
CA PHE A 40 36.14 10.04 17.76
C PHE A 40 35.64 11.19 16.88
N ASP A 41 36.14 12.41 17.08
CA ASP A 41 35.75 13.59 16.28
C ASP A 41 36.08 13.45 14.80
N THR A 42 37.15 12.71 14.47
CA THR A 42 37.51 12.35 13.09
C THR A 42 36.72 11.18 12.50
N GLY A 43 35.73 10.66 13.23
CA GLY A 43 34.86 9.57 12.78
C GLY A 43 35.36 8.16 13.14
N GLY A 44 36.35 8.05 14.03
CA GLY A 44 36.78 6.78 14.61
C GLY A 44 35.65 6.07 15.35
N ALA A 45 35.56 4.76 15.18
CA ALA A 45 34.53 3.94 15.80
C ALA A 45 34.91 3.48 17.22
N ASP A 46 36.21 3.29 17.48
CA ASP A 46 36.74 2.98 18.81
C ASP A 46 38.25 3.28 18.89
N TYR A 47 38.79 3.23 20.12
CA TYR A 47 40.16 3.58 20.43
C TYR A 47 40.75 2.63 21.49
N ILE A 48 41.92 2.06 21.20
CA ILE A 48 42.64 1.14 22.11
C ILE A 48 44.00 1.72 22.45
N THR A 49 44.30 1.78 23.75
CA THR A 49 45.58 2.31 24.26
C THR A 49 46.59 1.18 24.45
N LYS A 50 47.86 1.41 24.12
CA LYS A 50 48.96 0.46 24.31
C LYS A 50 49.58 0.60 25.71
N PRO A 51 50.15 -0.49 26.27
CA PRO A 51 50.10 -1.86 25.76
C PRO A 51 48.69 -2.46 25.95
N PHE A 52 48.21 -3.19 24.94
CA PHE A 52 46.90 -3.86 24.96
C PHE A 52 47.05 -5.38 25.01
N GLN A 53 45.99 -6.05 25.48
CA GLN A 53 45.86 -7.50 25.40
C GLN A 53 45.15 -7.88 24.10
N LEU A 54 45.52 -9.02 23.51
CA LEU A 54 44.94 -9.46 22.25
C LEU A 54 43.42 -9.68 22.38
N GLU A 55 42.99 -10.19 23.52
CA GLU A 55 41.59 -10.46 23.87
C GLU A 55 40.76 -9.16 23.88
N GLU A 56 41.33 -8.05 24.34
CA GLU A 56 40.67 -6.74 24.30
C GLU A 56 40.47 -6.27 22.85
N VAL A 57 41.52 -6.37 22.03
CA VAL A 57 41.46 -5.95 20.62
C VAL A 57 40.44 -6.77 19.85
N LEU A 58 40.45 -8.10 20.04
CA LEU A 58 39.49 -8.99 19.40
C LEU A 58 38.06 -8.66 19.81
N ALA A 59 37.80 -8.49 21.11
CA ALA A 59 36.46 -8.13 21.60
C ALA A 59 35.95 -6.81 21.01
N ARG A 60 36.81 -5.80 20.88
CA ARG A 60 36.44 -4.50 20.27
C ARG A 60 36.21 -4.60 18.78
N VAL A 61 37.04 -5.34 18.05
CA VAL A 61 36.84 -5.57 16.61
C VAL A 61 35.54 -6.33 16.37
N GLU A 62 35.28 -7.41 17.12
CA GLU A 62 34.03 -8.18 17.02
C GLU A 62 32.80 -7.30 17.30
N HIS A 63 32.87 -6.43 18.31
CA HIS A 63 31.80 -5.51 18.63
C HIS A 63 31.51 -4.53 17.47
N GLN A 64 32.56 -3.94 16.89
CA GLN A 64 32.42 -2.97 15.80
C GLN A 64 31.93 -3.63 14.51
N LEU A 65 32.40 -4.84 14.20
CA LEU A 65 31.87 -5.64 13.09
C LEU A 65 30.39 -5.97 13.29
N LYS A 66 29.97 -6.33 14.51
CA LYS A 66 28.58 -6.61 14.83
C LYS A 66 27.69 -5.38 14.67
N ILE A 67 28.11 -4.22 15.18
CA ILE A 67 27.38 -2.96 15.02
C ILE A 67 27.23 -2.62 13.55
N HIS A 68 28.34 -2.65 12.80
CA HIS A 68 28.32 -2.34 11.38
C HIS A 68 27.42 -3.29 10.58
N ALA A 69 27.46 -4.59 10.87
CA ALA A 69 26.58 -5.56 10.23
C ALA A 69 25.08 -5.31 10.54
N LEU A 70 24.75 -4.95 11.79
CA LEU A 70 23.39 -4.61 12.19
C LEU A 70 22.90 -3.32 11.53
N GLN A 71 23.74 -2.28 11.46
CA GLN A 71 23.42 -1.02 10.78
C GLN A 71 23.15 -1.23 9.29
N ARG A 72 23.98 -2.03 8.61
CA ARG A 72 23.76 -2.39 7.20
C ARG A 72 22.46 -3.16 7.02
N ARG A 73 22.17 -4.12 7.90
CA ARG A 73 20.92 -4.89 7.86
C ARG A 73 19.70 -3.98 8.05
N LEU A 74 19.74 -3.06 9.01
CA LEU A 74 18.65 -2.13 9.28
C LEU A 74 18.39 -1.21 8.08
N THR A 75 19.46 -0.67 7.48
CA THR A 75 19.36 0.18 6.29
C THR A 75 18.74 -0.58 5.13
N GLN A 76 19.19 -1.81 4.88
CA GLN A 76 18.62 -2.64 3.82
C GLN A 76 17.14 -2.97 4.07
N GLN A 77 16.76 -3.26 5.32
CA GLN A 77 15.36 -3.50 5.69
C GLN A 77 14.51 -2.25 5.48
N ASN A 78 14.99 -1.07 5.86
CA ASN A 78 14.30 0.19 5.64
C ASN A 78 14.07 0.47 4.16
N GLU A 79 15.08 0.28 3.32
CA GLU A 79 14.93 0.43 1.86
C GLU A 79 13.89 -0.55 1.29
N ASN A 80 13.90 -1.80 1.75
CA ASN A 80 12.93 -2.80 1.32
C ASN A 80 11.51 -2.44 1.75
N PHE A 81 11.33 -1.99 2.99
CA PHE A 81 10.04 -1.53 3.48
C PHE A 81 9.54 -0.30 2.73
N GLN A 82 10.42 0.66 2.41
CA GLN A 82 10.06 1.82 1.60
C GLN A 82 9.60 1.42 0.20
N LYS A 83 10.31 0.50 -0.46
CA LYS A 83 9.91 -0.05 -1.77
C LYS A 83 8.55 -0.75 -1.70
N GLU A 84 8.31 -1.53 -0.66
CA GLU A 84 7.03 -2.23 -0.47
C GLU A 84 5.88 -1.23 -0.26
N ILE A 85 6.06 -0.24 0.61
CA ILE A 85 5.07 0.82 0.87
C ILE A 85 4.77 1.59 -0.42
N GLN A 86 5.80 1.95 -1.19
CA GLN A 86 5.62 2.66 -2.45
C GLN A 86 4.85 1.81 -3.47
N SER A 87 5.17 0.52 -3.58
CA SER A 87 4.46 -0.42 -4.46
C SER A 87 2.99 -0.59 -4.07
N ARG A 88 2.71 -0.76 -2.78
CA ARG A 88 1.34 -0.84 -2.24
C ARG A 88 0.55 0.43 -2.54
N ARG A 89 1.11 1.61 -2.25
CA ARG A 89 0.47 2.91 -2.53
C ARG A 89 0.19 3.13 -4.02
N MET A 90 1.12 2.73 -4.89
CA MET A 90 0.92 2.83 -6.34
C MET A 90 -0.23 1.93 -6.79
N THR A 91 -0.28 0.70 -6.28
CA THR A 91 -1.35 -0.26 -6.60
C THR A 91 -2.71 0.22 -6.10
N GLU A 92 -2.79 0.73 -4.86
CA GLU A 92 -4.00 1.31 -4.29
C GLU A 92 -4.48 2.53 -5.09
N SER A 93 -3.57 3.42 -5.48
CA SER A 93 -3.89 4.59 -6.29
C SER A 93 -4.38 4.20 -7.69
N LEU A 94 -3.73 3.22 -8.33
CA LEU A 94 -4.14 2.72 -9.64
C LEU A 94 -5.53 2.07 -9.57
N TYR A 95 -5.77 1.24 -8.55
CA TYR A 95 -7.08 0.64 -8.32
C TYR A 95 -8.16 1.69 -8.15
N ARG A 96 -7.91 2.71 -7.30
CA ARG A 96 -8.86 3.80 -7.09
C ARG A 96 -9.12 4.59 -8.36
N ASP A 97 -8.09 4.89 -9.14
CA ASP A 97 -8.24 5.62 -10.41
C ASP A 97 -9.05 4.80 -11.43
N MET A 98 -8.75 3.51 -11.58
CA MET A 98 -9.47 2.61 -12.46
C MET A 98 -10.95 2.47 -12.06
N PHE A 99 -11.23 2.37 -10.76
CA PHE A 99 -12.59 2.25 -10.26
C PHE A 99 -13.37 3.57 -10.41
N ASP A 100 -12.81 4.68 -9.90
CA ASP A 100 -13.47 5.99 -9.87
C ASP A 100 -13.67 6.59 -11.26
N ARG A 101 -12.75 6.32 -12.20
CA ARG A 101 -12.78 6.86 -13.58
C ARG A 101 -13.30 5.87 -14.63
N ALA A 102 -13.80 4.71 -14.23
CA ALA A 102 -14.46 3.82 -15.18
C ALA A 102 -15.66 4.52 -15.83
N VAL A 103 -15.85 4.27 -17.13
CA VAL A 103 -16.99 4.82 -17.89
C VAL A 103 -18.29 4.16 -17.46
N ASP A 104 -18.24 2.85 -17.22
CA ASP A 104 -19.39 2.09 -16.72
C ASP A 104 -19.56 2.29 -15.21
N GLY A 105 -20.81 2.26 -14.76
CA GLY A 105 -21.12 2.29 -13.33
C GLY A 105 -20.65 1.02 -12.66
N MET A 106 -19.66 1.09 -11.79
CA MET A 106 -19.15 -0.08 -11.06
C MET A 106 -19.73 -0.15 -9.66
N PHE A 107 -19.98 -1.37 -9.19
CA PHE A 107 -20.43 -1.60 -7.83
C PHE A 107 -19.88 -2.90 -7.23
N GLN A 108 -19.88 -2.92 -5.89
CA GLN A 108 -19.85 -4.11 -5.07
C GLN A 108 -21.05 -4.09 -4.12
N SER A 109 -21.72 -5.22 -3.95
CA SER A 109 -22.88 -5.34 -3.05
C SER A 109 -22.84 -6.60 -2.20
N SER A 110 -23.41 -6.52 -1.01
CA SER A 110 -23.54 -7.65 -0.10
C SER A 110 -24.58 -8.66 -0.61
N ALA A 111 -24.62 -9.85 0.00
CA ALA A 111 -25.67 -10.84 -0.25
C ALA A 111 -27.09 -10.31 -0.01
N HIS A 112 -27.23 -9.27 0.81
CA HIS A 112 -28.50 -8.64 1.16
C HIS A 112 -28.85 -7.44 0.28
N GLY A 113 -28.04 -7.14 -0.75
CA GLY A 113 -28.29 -6.06 -1.70
C GLY A 113 -27.80 -4.68 -1.24
N GLU A 114 -27.05 -4.60 -0.14
CA GLU A 114 -26.46 -3.34 0.32
C GLU A 114 -25.22 -3.01 -0.52
N TYR A 115 -25.08 -1.78 -0.98
CA TYR A 115 -23.87 -1.36 -1.67
C TYR A 115 -22.69 -1.25 -0.70
N ILE A 116 -21.64 -2.00 -0.98
CA ILE A 116 -20.34 -1.97 -0.28
C ILE A 116 -19.46 -0.88 -0.90
N ALA A 117 -19.47 -0.77 -2.22
CA ALA A 117 -18.73 0.24 -2.96
C ALA A 117 -19.46 0.58 -4.27
N VAL A 118 -19.42 1.84 -4.67
CA VAL A 118 -19.92 2.31 -5.98
C VAL A 118 -18.98 3.38 -6.51
N ASN A 119 -18.80 3.46 -7.83
CA ASN A 119 -17.98 4.50 -8.43
C ASN A 119 -18.81 5.74 -8.80
N ALA A 120 -18.12 6.79 -9.25
CA ALA A 120 -18.75 8.05 -9.67
C ALA A 120 -19.70 7.87 -10.86
N ALA A 121 -19.36 7.00 -11.82
CA ALA A 121 -20.23 6.73 -12.96
C ALA A 121 -21.58 6.15 -12.55
N LEU A 122 -21.61 5.21 -11.60
CA LEU A 122 -22.86 4.62 -11.12
C LEU A 122 -23.73 5.65 -10.39
N ALA A 123 -23.11 6.45 -9.52
CA ALA A 123 -23.80 7.55 -8.84
C ALA A 123 -24.47 8.49 -9.86
N ASN A 124 -23.75 8.86 -10.92
CA ASN A 124 -24.27 9.71 -11.98
C ASN A 124 -25.42 9.04 -12.77
N ILE A 125 -25.30 7.75 -13.12
CA ILE A 125 -26.35 7.00 -13.83
C ILE A 125 -27.67 7.02 -13.02
N TYR A 126 -27.59 6.87 -11.70
CA TYR A 126 -28.74 6.90 -10.81
C TYR A 126 -29.13 8.31 -10.33
N GLY A 127 -28.45 9.35 -10.80
CA GLY A 127 -28.79 10.76 -10.51
C GLY A 127 -28.30 11.29 -9.16
N TYR A 128 -27.38 10.59 -8.50
CA TYR A 128 -26.77 11.02 -7.24
C TYR A 128 -25.57 11.95 -7.45
N SER A 129 -25.41 12.92 -6.54
CA SER A 129 -24.31 13.89 -6.57
C SER A 129 -22.94 13.30 -6.20
N SER A 130 -22.91 12.16 -5.50
CA SER A 130 -21.68 11.45 -5.15
C SER A 130 -21.94 9.99 -4.79
N PRO A 131 -20.92 9.11 -4.89
CA PRO A 131 -20.99 7.73 -4.38
C PRO A 131 -21.45 7.63 -2.93
N VAL A 132 -20.98 8.54 -2.07
CA VAL A 132 -21.33 8.54 -0.64
C VAL A 132 -22.82 8.86 -0.45
N ALA A 133 -23.34 9.86 -1.17
CA ALA A 133 -24.76 10.21 -1.12
C ALA A 133 -25.64 9.04 -1.60
N MET A 134 -25.23 8.34 -2.65
CA MET A 134 -25.92 7.14 -3.13
C MET A 134 -25.95 6.05 -2.06
N MET A 135 -24.80 5.66 -1.51
CA MET A 135 -24.72 4.59 -0.51
C MET A 135 -25.53 4.91 0.76
N GLN A 136 -25.53 6.16 1.21
CA GLN A 136 -26.33 6.60 2.36
C GLN A 136 -27.84 6.50 2.08
N ALA A 137 -28.28 6.90 0.89
CA ALA A 137 -29.69 6.83 0.51
C ALA A 137 -30.17 5.39 0.37
N THR A 138 -29.35 4.49 -0.19
CA THR A 138 -29.73 3.08 -0.41
C THR A 138 -29.72 2.25 0.87
N ASN A 139 -28.85 2.57 1.83
CA ASN A 139 -28.73 1.81 3.10
C ASN A 139 -29.79 2.19 4.15
N SER A 140 -30.52 3.30 3.97
CA SER A 140 -31.40 3.88 5.01
C SER A 140 -32.86 3.41 4.97
N MET A 141 -33.12 2.20 4.44
CA MET A 141 -34.43 1.53 4.29
C MET A 141 -35.17 1.80 2.95
N GLN A 142 -35.29 0.73 2.16
CA GLN A 142 -36.34 0.49 1.15
C GLN A 142 -36.44 1.51 0.01
N ASN A 143 -35.31 1.92 -0.58
CA ASN A 143 -35.39 2.49 -1.91
C ASN A 143 -35.63 1.35 -2.91
N GLN A 144 -36.83 1.27 -3.46
CA GLN A 144 -37.15 0.32 -4.52
C GLN A 144 -36.41 0.75 -5.79
N LEU A 145 -35.17 0.29 -5.98
CA LEU A 145 -34.37 0.63 -7.15
C LEU A 145 -35.07 0.20 -8.45
N TYR A 146 -35.59 -1.03 -8.48
CA TYR A 146 -36.26 -1.60 -9.65
C TYR A 146 -37.73 -1.18 -9.75
N VAL A 147 -38.17 -0.76 -10.94
CA VAL A 147 -39.58 -0.46 -11.20
C VAL A 147 -40.45 -1.72 -11.01
N ASP A 148 -39.96 -2.87 -11.51
CA ASP A 148 -40.55 -4.18 -11.24
C ASP A 148 -40.03 -4.72 -9.89
N GLY A 149 -40.94 -4.89 -8.92
CA GLY A 149 -40.62 -5.35 -7.56
C GLY A 149 -40.01 -6.75 -7.49
N ASP A 150 -40.27 -7.62 -8.47
CA ASP A 150 -39.71 -8.98 -8.53
C ASP A 150 -38.35 -9.02 -9.24
N ARG A 151 -37.92 -7.91 -9.84
CA ARG A 151 -36.74 -7.89 -10.70
C ARG A 151 -35.45 -8.17 -9.95
N HIS A 152 -35.31 -7.61 -8.74
CA HIS A 152 -34.18 -7.90 -7.86
C HIS A 152 -34.13 -9.39 -7.47
N HIS A 153 -35.28 -10.00 -7.18
CA HIS A 153 -35.32 -11.42 -6.82
C HIS A 153 -34.88 -12.32 -7.99
N LYS A 154 -35.30 -11.99 -9.21
CA LYS A 154 -34.84 -12.69 -10.43
C LYS A 154 -33.34 -12.56 -10.62
N PHE A 155 -32.80 -11.34 -10.49
CA PHE A 155 -31.36 -11.08 -10.57
C PHE A 155 -30.57 -11.96 -9.59
N ILE A 156 -30.95 -11.96 -8.31
CA ILE A 156 -30.28 -12.74 -7.25
C ILE A 156 -30.41 -14.25 -7.51
N THR A 157 -31.56 -14.72 -7.96
CA THR A 157 -31.78 -16.14 -8.25
C THR A 157 -30.91 -16.62 -9.41
N GLU A 158 -30.85 -15.83 -10.50
CA GLU A 158 -30.05 -16.16 -11.68
C GLU A 158 -28.56 -16.18 -11.35
N ILE A 159 -28.02 -15.14 -10.71
CA ILE A 159 -26.60 -15.08 -10.39
C ILE A 159 -26.16 -16.15 -9.39
N ASN A 160 -27.01 -16.53 -8.43
CA ASN A 160 -26.72 -17.60 -7.48
C ASN A 160 -26.72 -18.99 -8.14
N SER A 161 -27.40 -19.15 -9.28
CA SER A 161 -27.42 -20.41 -10.02
C SER A 161 -26.22 -20.60 -10.95
N THR A 162 -25.70 -19.51 -11.53
CA THR A 162 -24.64 -19.54 -12.55
C THR A 162 -23.29 -19.02 -12.06
N GLY A 163 -23.25 -18.29 -10.94
CA GLY A 163 -22.08 -17.57 -10.43
C GLY A 163 -21.76 -16.26 -11.17
N THR A 164 -22.30 -16.07 -12.38
CA THR A 164 -22.12 -14.87 -13.21
C THR A 164 -23.40 -14.56 -13.97
N LEU A 165 -23.73 -13.28 -14.12
CA LEU A 165 -24.89 -12.81 -14.85
C LEU A 165 -24.46 -11.63 -15.72
N ALA A 166 -24.83 -11.65 -17.00
CA ALA A 166 -24.43 -10.62 -17.95
C ALA A 166 -25.64 -10.06 -18.68
N ASN A 167 -25.58 -8.77 -18.99
CA ASN A 167 -26.57 -8.01 -19.75
C ASN A 167 -28.01 -8.16 -19.21
N PHE A 168 -28.17 -8.21 -17.89
CA PHE A 168 -29.49 -8.26 -17.27
C PHE A 168 -30.15 -6.87 -17.37
N GLU A 169 -31.11 -6.74 -18.28
CA GLU A 169 -31.76 -5.45 -18.56
C GLU A 169 -32.95 -5.19 -17.63
N SER A 170 -33.02 -4.00 -17.03
CA SER A 170 -34.10 -3.64 -16.11
C SER A 170 -34.43 -2.16 -16.14
N GLN A 171 -35.66 -1.81 -15.75
CA GLN A 171 -36.03 -0.43 -15.46
C GLN A 171 -35.77 -0.10 -14.00
N VAL A 172 -35.14 1.04 -13.75
CA VAL A 172 -34.83 1.53 -12.41
C VAL A 172 -35.25 2.98 -12.22
N TYR A 173 -35.52 3.35 -10.97
CA TYR A 173 -35.75 4.73 -10.56
C TYR A 173 -34.41 5.43 -10.27
N ARG A 174 -34.25 6.64 -10.81
CA ARG A 174 -33.20 7.58 -10.40
C ARG A 174 -33.59 8.29 -9.10
N GLN A 175 -32.64 9.01 -8.49
CA GLN A 175 -32.87 9.80 -7.27
C GLN A 175 -34.02 10.81 -7.41
N ASP A 176 -34.22 11.38 -8.60
CA ASP A 176 -35.29 12.33 -8.90
C ASP A 176 -36.65 11.67 -9.21
N GLY A 177 -36.71 10.34 -9.19
CA GLY A 177 -37.90 9.55 -9.53
C GLY A 177 -38.09 9.26 -11.02
N SER A 178 -37.22 9.76 -11.90
CA SER A 178 -37.26 9.42 -13.33
C SER A 178 -36.88 7.96 -13.57
N ILE A 179 -37.41 7.36 -14.65
CA ILE A 179 -37.17 5.95 -14.99
C ILE A 179 -36.17 5.87 -16.13
N ILE A 180 -35.19 4.99 -15.97
CA ILE A 180 -34.22 4.64 -17.02
C ILE A 180 -34.14 3.13 -17.24
N TRP A 181 -33.67 2.76 -18.43
CA TRP A 181 -33.26 1.39 -18.70
C TRP A 181 -31.78 1.22 -18.43
N ILE A 182 -31.45 0.17 -17.68
CA ILE A 182 -30.06 -0.21 -17.41
C ILE A 182 -29.79 -1.64 -17.88
N SER A 183 -28.53 -1.91 -18.17
CA SER A 183 -27.98 -3.26 -18.36
C SER A 183 -26.97 -3.55 -17.26
N GLU A 184 -27.25 -4.55 -16.43
CA GLU A 184 -26.40 -4.94 -15.30
C GLU A 184 -25.65 -6.24 -15.62
N SER A 185 -24.37 -6.28 -15.29
CA SER A 185 -23.55 -7.50 -15.39
C SER A 185 -22.76 -7.67 -14.11
N ALA A 186 -22.85 -8.82 -13.46
CA ALA A 186 -22.24 -9.06 -12.16
C ALA A 186 -21.73 -10.50 -12.02
N ARG A 187 -20.83 -10.70 -11.07
CA ARG A 187 -20.32 -12.02 -10.68
C ARG A 187 -20.24 -12.15 -9.16
N MET A 188 -20.26 -13.40 -8.70
CA MET A 188 -20.01 -13.76 -7.32
C MET A 188 -18.50 -13.80 -7.05
N VAL A 189 -18.08 -13.22 -5.93
CA VAL A 189 -16.70 -13.23 -5.47
C VAL A 189 -16.61 -14.06 -4.18
N TYR A 190 -15.57 -14.89 -4.10
CA TYR A 190 -15.32 -15.82 -3.00
C TYR A 190 -13.94 -15.55 -2.40
N ASP A 191 -13.78 -15.86 -1.11
CA ASP A 191 -12.47 -15.94 -0.46
C ASP A 191 -11.73 -17.22 -0.88
N THR A 192 -10.45 -17.30 -0.54
CA THR A 192 -9.55 -18.45 -0.71
C THR A 192 -10.06 -19.77 -0.09
N GLY A 193 -11.05 -19.71 0.81
CA GLY A 193 -11.73 -20.86 1.39
C GLY A 193 -13.11 -21.17 0.82
N ASP A 194 -13.41 -20.73 -0.41
CA ASP A 194 -14.71 -20.91 -1.10
C ASP A 194 -15.93 -20.30 -0.38
N LYS A 195 -15.69 -19.38 0.55
CA LYS A 195 -16.75 -18.64 1.23
C LYS A 195 -17.14 -17.44 0.37
N PHE A 196 -18.43 -17.33 0.05
CA PHE A 196 -18.98 -16.15 -0.64
C PHE A 196 -18.67 -14.86 0.14
N LEU A 197 -18.22 -13.83 -0.57
CA LEU A 197 -17.90 -12.50 -0.02
C LEU A 197 -18.93 -11.46 -0.44
N TYR A 198 -19.09 -11.23 -1.74
CA TYR A 198 -19.96 -10.18 -2.30
C TYR A 198 -20.23 -10.42 -3.78
N TYR A 199 -21.17 -9.66 -4.34
CA TYR A 199 -21.33 -9.49 -5.78
C TYR A 199 -20.52 -8.28 -6.24
N GLU A 200 -19.92 -8.35 -7.42
CA GLU A 200 -19.33 -7.17 -8.08
C GLU A 200 -19.76 -7.11 -9.53
N GLY A 201 -19.91 -5.90 -10.06
CA GLY A 201 -20.46 -5.74 -11.39
C GLY A 201 -20.35 -4.35 -11.98
N THR A 202 -20.94 -4.25 -13.17
CA THR A 202 -21.06 -3.03 -13.96
C THR A 202 -22.52 -2.79 -14.33
N VAL A 203 -22.87 -1.51 -14.47
CA VAL A 203 -24.17 -1.01 -14.89
C VAL A 203 -23.95 -0.03 -16.02
N ARG A 204 -24.73 -0.16 -17.09
CA ARG A 204 -24.77 0.80 -18.19
C ARG A 204 -26.17 1.35 -18.35
N ASP A 205 -26.28 2.66 -18.58
CA ASP A 205 -27.53 3.26 -19.04
C ASP A 205 -27.74 2.90 -20.51
N ILE A 206 -28.82 2.19 -20.81
CA ILE A 206 -29.19 1.77 -22.16
C ILE A 206 -30.48 2.44 -22.65
N THR A 207 -30.93 3.50 -21.98
CA THR A 207 -32.20 4.18 -22.29
C THR A 207 -32.26 4.64 -23.75
N HIS A 208 -31.14 5.08 -24.32
CA HIS A 208 -31.05 5.49 -25.72
C HIS A 208 -31.24 4.34 -26.72
N TYR A 209 -30.96 3.09 -26.35
CA TYR A 209 -31.13 1.91 -27.22
C TYR A 209 -32.55 1.34 -27.18
N LYS A 210 -33.41 1.87 -26.32
CA LYS A 210 -34.80 1.42 -26.13
C LYS A 210 -35.83 2.39 -26.70
N GLN A 211 -35.39 3.45 -27.39
CA GLN A 211 -36.22 4.44 -28.08
C GLN A 211 -36.61 3.99 -29.49
#